data_AF-A0A3N5VGZ5-F1
#
_entry.id   AF-A0A3N5VGZ5-F1
#
_cell.length_a   1.000
_cell.length_b   1.000
_cell.length_c   1.000
_cell.angle_alpha   90.00
_cell.angle_beta   90.00
_cell.angle_gamma   90.00
#
_symmetry.space_group_name_H-M   'P 1'
#
loop_
_entity.id
_entity.type
_entity.pdbx_description
1 polymer ?
#
loop_
_entity_poly.entity_id
_entity_poly.type
_entity_poly.pdbx_seq_one_letter_code
_entity_poly.pdbx_strand_id
1 'polypeptide(L)'
;AEMEAIANVVMNRLGHKGFPNTICGVVKQGHEQGACQFSWWCDGRRDEAREEEPYSHAKEIARKALNRQLKDRSDGALYFHHRKVTPYWSNEYIRTVEVGEHIFYKPAGGKAK
;
A
#
# COMPACT_ATOMS: atom_id res chain seq x y z
N ALA A 1 -10.03 -5.82 -7.04
CA ALA A 1 -10.28 -4.41 -6.66
C ALA A 1 -9.39 -3.97 -5.50
N GLU A 2 -9.35 -4.72 -4.39
CA GLU A 2 -8.53 -4.38 -3.21
C GLU A 2 -7.02 -4.38 -3.50
N MET A 3 -6.47 -5.45 -4.10
CA MET A 3 -5.05 -5.48 -4.50
C MET A 3 -4.67 -4.34 -5.46
N GLU A 4 -5.58 -3.92 -6.35
CA GLU A 4 -5.35 -2.76 -7.23
C GLU A 4 -5.27 -1.46 -6.43
N ALA A 5 -6.15 -1.26 -5.43
CA ALA A 5 -6.10 -0.08 -4.55
C ALA A 5 -4.81 -0.03 -3.72
N ILE A 6 -4.33 -1.18 -3.24
CA ILE A 6 -3.02 -1.28 -2.55
C ILE A 6 -1.88 -0.96 -3.52
N ALA A 7 -1.92 -1.47 -4.75
CA ALA A 7 -0.95 -1.12 -5.78
C ALA A 7 -0.97 0.38 -6.11
N ASN A 8 -2.16 1.02 -6.13
CA ASN A 8 -2.27 2.47 -6.30
C ASN A 8 -1.57 3.22 -5.16
N VAL A 9 -1.70 2.79 -3.89
CA VAL A 9 -0.96 3.40 -2.77
C VAL A 9 0.55 3.32 -2.98
N VAL A 10 1.08 2.18 -3.46
CA VAL A 10 2.52 2.05 -3.77
C VAL A 10 2.94 3.08 -4.82
N MET A 11 2.17 3.21 -5.90
CA MET A 11 2.47 4.18 -6.96
C MET A 11 2.30 5.64 -6.51
N ASN A 12 1.31 5.92 -5.67
CA ASN A 12 1.08 7.24 -5.09
C ASN A 12 2.25 7.65 -4.18
N ARG A 13 2.74 6.72 -3.35
CA ARG A 13 3.93 6.94 -2.53
C ARG A 13 5.17 7.18 -3.37
N LEU A 14 5.40 6.38 -4.42
CA LEU A 14 6.52 6.56 -5.34
C LEU A 14 6.55 7.98 -5.95
N GLY A 15 5.38 8.56 -6.23
CA GLY A 15 5.24 9.92 -6.77
C GLY A 15 5.25 11.05 -5.73
N HIS A 16 5.38 10.76 -4.44
CA HIS A 16 5.19 11.73 -3.37
C HIS A 16 6.50 11.99 -2.60
N LYS A 17 6.86 13.28 -2.41
CA LYS A 17 8.16 13.71 -1.85
C LYS A 17 8.47 13.22 -0.43
N GLY A 18 7.44 12.86 0.34
CA GLY A 18 7.60 12.30 1.70
C GLY A 18 7.88 10.80 1.77
N PHE A 19 8.06 10.13 0.63
CA PHE A 19 8.31 8.69 0.56
C PHE A 19 9.56 8.38 -0.29
N PRO A 20 10.10 7.15 -0.18
CA PRO A 20 11.18 6.69 -1.04
C PRO A 20 10.82 6.81 -2.53
N ASN A 21 11.80 7.18 -3.35
CA ASN A 21 11.67 7.37 -4.79
C ASN A 21 11.91 6.08 -5.61
N THR A 22 11.95 4.92 -4.96
CA THR A 22 12.05 3.62 -5.61
C THR A 22 10.95 2.69 -5.10
N ILE A 23 10.48 1.80 -5.97
CA ILE A 23 9.45 0.81 -5.61
C ILE A 23 9.95 -0.07 -4.47
N CYS A 24 11.19 -0.55 -4.54
CA CYS A 24 11.81 -1.32 -3.47
C CYS A 24 11.83 -0.54 -2.15
N GLY A 25 12.17 0.74 -2.18
CA GLY A 25 12.14 1.58 -0.99
C GLY A 25 10.74 1.72 -0.39
N VAL A 26 9.69 1.82 -1.23
CA VAL A 26 8.30 1.90 -0.77
C VAL A 26 7.81 0.57 -0.20
N VAL A 27 7.99 -0.55 -0.92
CA VAL A 27 7.47 -1.86 -0.47
C VAL A 27 8.23 -2.43 0.73
N LYS A 28 9.48 -2.00 0.93
CA LYS A 28 10.33 -2.35 2.07
C LYS A 28 10.38 -1.25 3.14
N GLN A 29 9.49 -0.27 3.07
CA GLN A 29 9.50 0.85 4.02
C GLN A 29 9.13 0.37 5.43
N GLY A 30 9.99 0.69 6.40
CA GLY A 30 9.90 0.26 7.80
C GLY A 30 11.17 -0.44 8.26
N HIS A 31 11.08 -1.24 9.33
CA HIS A 31 12.17 -2.08 9.84
C HIS A 31 11.86 -3.56 9.57
N GLU A 32 12.90 -4.40 9.43
CA GLU A 32 12.76 -5.87 9.27
C GLU A 32 12.11 -6.56 10.48
N GLN A 33 12.03 -5.88 11.63
CA GLN A 33 11.28 -6.29 12.82
C GLN A 33 10.50 -5.07 13.36
N GLY A 34 9.19 -5.20 13.58
CA GLY A 34 8.33 -4.14 14.12
C GLY A 34 7.36 -3.51 13.10
N ALA A 35 7.29 -2.18 13.04
CA ALA A 35 6.33 -1.46 12.20
C ALA A 35 6.80 -1.38 10.73
N CYS A 36 6.52 -2.43 9.95
CA CYS A 36 6.68 -2.40 8.50
C CYS A 36 5.39 -1.94 7.79
N GLN A 37 5.54 -1.29 6.63
CA GLN A 37 4.40 -0.87 5.82
C GLN A 37 3.60 -2.07 5.28
N PHE A 38 4.30 -3.11 4.85
CA PHE A 38 3.71 -4.32 4.29
C PHE A 38 4.17 -5.50 5.14
N SER A 39 3.23 -6.23 5.73
CA SER A 39 3.50 -7.27 6.72
C SER A 39 4.48 -8.34 6.25
N TRP A 40 4.46 -8.71 4.96
CA TRP A 40 5.37 -9.70 4.39
C TRP A 40 6.85 -9.30 4.55
N TRP A 41 7.16 -7.99 4.62
CA TRP A 41 8.53 -7.52 4.76
C TRP A 41 9.11 -7.71 6.17
N CYS A 42 8.26 -7.81 7.20
CA CYS A 42 8.68 -7.97 8.58
C CYS A 42 8.08 -9.20 9.28
N ASP A 43 7.54 -10.16 8.54
CA ASP A 43 6.93 -11.37 9.11
C ASP A 43 7.95 -12.47 9.48
N GLY A 44 9.23 -12.27 9.14
CA GLY A 44 10.32 -13.21 9.39
C GLY A 44 10.26 -14.50 8.56
N ARG A 45 9.39 -14.54 7.54
CA ARG A 45 9.25 -15.67 6.61
C ARG A 45 10.17 -15.48 5.42
N ARG A 46 10.32 -16.54 4.61
CA ARG A 46 11.03 -16.44 3.33
C ARG A 46 10.16 -15.69 2.33
N ASP A 47 10.77 -14.82 1.55
CA ASP A 47 10.17 -14.09 0.42
C ASP A 47 9.94 -15.00 -0.81
N GLU A 48 9.49 -16.23 -0.59
CA GLU A 48 9.19 -17.24 -1.62
C GLU A 48 7.67 -17.45 -1.68
N ALA A 49 7.06 -17.03 -2.78
CA ALA A 49 5.64 -17.30 -3.02
C ALA A 49 5.42 -18.77 -3.37
N ARG A 50 4.66 -19.49 -2.53
CA ARG A 50 4.36 -20.93 -2.71
C ARG A 50 3.02 -21.18 -3.41
N GLU A 51 2.14 -20.19 -3.42
CA GLU A 51 0.81 -20.29 -4.00
C GLU A 51 0.82 -19.66 -5.39
N GLU A 52 0.88 -20.51 -6.42
CA GLU A 52 1.11 -20.07 -7.80
C GLU A 52 0.00 -19.16 -8.35
N GLU A 53 -1.26 -19.51 -8.10
CA GLU A 53 -2.42 -18.78 -8.64
C GLU A 53 -2.58 -17.37 -8.02
N PRO A 54 -2.59 -17.20 -6.68
CA PRO A 54 -2.56 -15.87 -6.05
C PRO A 54 -1.34 -15.04 -6.45
N TYR A 55 -0.18 -15.68 -6.58
CA TYR A 55 1.06 -14.99 -6.98
C TYR A 55 1.00 -14.52 -8.43
N SER A 56 0.44 -15.33 -9.34
CA SER A 56 0.21 -14.94 -10.73
C SER A 56 -0.73 -13.75 -10.82
N HIS A 57 -1.82 -13.75 -10.05
CA HIS A 57 -2.76 -12.64 -9.98
C HIS A 57 -2.09 -11.35 -9.46
N ALA A 58 -1.30 -11.45 -8.39
CA ALA A 58 -0.54 -10.33 -7.84
C ALA A 58 0.47 -9.75 -8.85
N LYS A 59 1.18 -10.62 -9.60
CA LYS A 59 2.10 -10.21 -10.67
C LYS A 59 1.38 -9.46 -11.78
N GLU A 60 0.20 -9.90 -12.21
CA GLU A 60 -0.55 -9.21 -13.26
C GLU A 60 -1.05 -7.82 -12.80
N ILE A 61 -1.48 -7.69 -11.56
CA ILE A 61 -1.83 -6.40 -10.97
C ILE A 61 -0.60 -5.48 -10.89
N ALA A 62 0.53 -6.00 -10.42
CA ALA A 62 1.78 -5.24 -10.38
C ALA A 62 2.20 -4.78 -11.79
N ARG A 63 2.12 -5.66 -12.79
CA ARG A 63 2.39 -5.33 -14.19
C ARG A 63 1.48 -4.19 -14.68
N LYS A 64 0.18 -4.25 -14.40
CA LYS A 64 -0.77 -3.19 -14.78
C LYS A 64 -0.45 -1.86 -14.07
N ALA A 65 -0.11 -1.90 -12.78
CA ALA A 65 0.24 -0.70 -11.99
C ALA A 65 1.49 0.00 -12.58
N LEU A 66 2.55 -0.77 -12.84
CA LEU A 66 3.79 -0.29 -13.45
C LEU A 66 3.57 0.35 -14.81
N ASN A 67 2.68 -0.23 -15.62
CA ASN A 67 2.33 0.28 -16.95
C ASN A 67 1.26 1.38 -16.93
N ARG A 68 0.87 1.90 -15.75
CA ARG A 68 -0.19 2.91 -15.58
C ARG A 68 -1.54 2.50 -16.19
N GLN A 69 -1.85 1.20 -16.17
CA GLN A 69 -3.08 0.61 -16.70
C GLN A 69 -4.18 0.48 -15.64
N LEU A 70 -3.90 0.85 -14.38
CA LEU A 70 -4.88 0.85 -13.30
C LEU A 70 -5.43 2.26 -13.08
N LYS A 71 -6.76 2.39 -13.02
CA LYS A 71 -7.40 3.57 -12.44
C LYS A 71 -7.07 3.62 -10.95
N ASP A 72 -6.83 4.81 -10.39
CA ASP A 72 -6.66 4.94 -8.94
C ASP A 72 -7.98 4.63 -8.21
N ARG A 73 -8.04 3.47 -7.55
CA ARG A 73 -9.18 3.04 -6.74
C ARG A 73 -9.10 3.51 -5.29
N SER A 74 -7.97 4.10 -4.90
CA SER A 74 -7.70 4.57 -3.54
C SER A 74 -8.03 6.06 -3.34
N ASP A 75 -8.38 6.78 -4.42
CA ASP A 75 -8.62 8.23 -4.45
C ASP A 75 -7.45 9.05 -3.87
N GLY A 76 -6.25 8.78 -4.38
CA GLY A 76 -5.02 9.46 -3.99
C GLY A 76 -4.52 9.09 -2.60
N ALA A 77 -4.90 7.92 -2.08
CA ALA A 77 -4.46 7.50 -0.76
C ALA A 77 -2.96 7.23 -0.69
N LEU A 78 -2.41 7.50 0.49
CA LEU A 78 -1.02 7.24 0.86
C LEU A 78 -0.92 6.28 2.05
N TYR A 79 -2.02 6.09 2.79
CA TYR A 79 -2.08 5.24 3.97
C TYR A 79 -3.34 4.37 3.91
N PHE A 80 -3.30 3.22 4.57
CA PHE A 80 -4.46 2.34 4.71
C PHE A 80 -4.32 1.47 5.95
N HIS A 81 -5.42 0.92 6.43
CA HIS A 81 -5.43 -0.12 7.46
C HIS A 81 -6.58 -1.09 7.24
N HIS A 82 -6.47 -2.29 7.83
CA HIS A 82 -7.55 -3.27 7.83
C HIS A 82 -8.70 -2.79 8.72
N ARG A 83 -9.94 -2.82 8.25
CA ARG A 83 -11.18 -2.37 8.93
C ARG A 83 -11.42 -2.87 10.36
N LYS A 84 -10.69 -3.89 10.81
CA LYS A 84 -10.81 -4.50 12.15
C LYS A 84 -9.87 -3.88 13.17
N VAL A 85 -8.96 -3.00 12.75
CA VAL A 85 -8.07 -2.27 13.65
C VAL A 85 -8.34 -0.77 13.57
N THR A 86 -8.06 -0.04 14.65
CA THR A 86 -8.25 1.41 14.70
C THR A 86 -6.94 2.06 15.14
N PRO A 87 -6.06 2.42 14.19
CA PRO A 87 -4.79 3.04 14.53
C PRO A 87 -4.99 4.49 14.96
N TYR A 88 -4.23 4.96 15.96
CA TYR A 88 -4.37 6.33 16.50
C TYR A 88 -4.22 7.41 15.41
N TRP A 89 -3.37 7.19 14.42
CA TRP A 89 -3.09 8.14 13.35
C TRP A 89 -4.27 8.34 12.39
N SER A 90 -5.23 7.40 12.32
CA SER A 90 -6.31 7.50 11.33
C SER A 90 -7.22 8.69 11.54
N ASN A 91 -7.28 9.22 12.77
CA ASN A 91 -8.08 10.40 13.12
C ASN A 91 -7.44 11.71 12.62
N GLU A 92 -6.15 11.70 12.29
CA GLU A 92 -5.44 12.87 11.75
C GLU A 92 -5.53 12.97 10.22
N TYR A 93 -6.03 11.92 9.55
CA TYR A 93 -6.08 11.85 8.09
C TYR A 93 -7.49 11.85 7.52
N ILE A 94 -7.59 12.32 6.29
CA ILE A 94 -8.85 12.29 5.54
C ILE A 94 -9.02 10.87 4.99
N ARG A 95 -10.10 10.20 5.40
CA ARG A 95 -10.54 8.94 4.80
C ARG A 95 -10.94 9.20 3.34
N THR A 96 -10.36 8.45 2.41
CA THR A 96 -10.62 8.60 0.97
C THR A 96 -11.69 7.61 0.49
N VAL A 97 -11.51 6.32 0.78
CA VAL A 97 -12.38 5.24 0.33
C VAL A 97 -12.25 4.00 1.23
N GLU A 98 -13.22 3.10 1.18
CA GLU A 98 -13.14 1.74 1.71
C GLU A 98 -13.26 0.76 0.54
N VAL A 99 -12.30 -0.17 0.42
CA VAL A 99 -12.27 -1.19 -0.63
C VAL A 99 -11.96 -2.53 0.00
N GLY A 100 -12.91 -3.46 -0.05
CA GLY A 100 -12.76 -4.77 0.58
C GLY A 100 -12.61 -4.63 2.09
N GLU A 101 -11.53 -5.19 2.65
CA GLU A 101 -11.25 -5.18 4.07
C GLU A 101 -10.42 -3.95 4.51
N HIS A 102 -10.10 -3.03 3.60
CA HIS A 102 -9.20 -1.90 3.88
C HIS A 102 -9.88 -0.54 3.76
N ILE A 103 -9.52 0.35 4.69
CA ILE A 103 -9.89 1.77 4.68
C ILE A 103 -8.65 2.59 4.32
N PHE A 104 -8.81 3.53 3.39
CA PHE A 104 -7.73 4.29 2.78
C PHE A 104 -7.78 5.77 3.20
N TYR A 105 -6.61 6.42 3.24
CA TYR A 105 -6.42 7.74 3.82
C TYR A 105 -5.38 8.59 3.07
N LYS A 106 -5.54 9.92 3.14
CA LYS A 106 -4.55 10.92 2.73
C LYS A 106 -4.40 12.08 3.73
N PRO A 107 -3.23 12.74 3.80
CA PRO A 107 -3.05 13.93 4.63
C PRO A 107 -3.90 15.10 4.15
N ALA A 108 -4.49 15.85 5.09
CA ALA A 108 -5.32 17.02 4.77
C ALA A 108 -4.54 18.14 4.03
N GLY A 109 -3.25 18.31 4.33
CA GLY A 109 -2.39 19.33 3.72
C GLY A 109 -1.41 18.80 2.67
N GLY A 110 -1.59 17.56 2.19
CA GLY A 110 -0.68 16.94 1.22
C GLY A 110 0.76 16.70 1.72
N LYS A 111 1.06 16.99 3.00
CA LYS A 111 2.34 16.62 3.61
C LYS A 111 2.21 15.23 4.22
N ALA A 112 2.87 14.25 3.61
CA ALA A 112 3.09 12.97 4.25
C ALA A 112 3.99 13.14 5.47
N LYS A 113 3.63 12.50 6.58
CA LYS A 113 4.50 12.27 7.73
C LYS A 113 5.22 10.95 7.53
#